data_AF-A0AAW0D3L7-F1
#
_entry.id   AF-A0AAW0D3L7-F1
#
_cell.length_a   1.000
_cell.length_b   1.000
_cell.length_c   1.000
_cell.angle_alpha   90.00
_cell.angle_beta   90.00
_cell.angle_gamma   90.00
#
_symmetry.space_group_name_H-M   'P 1'
#
loop_
_entity.id
_entity.type
_entity.pdbx_description
1 polymer ?
#
loop_
_entity_poly.entity_id
_entity_poly.type
_entity_poly.pdbx_seq_one_letter_code
_entity_poly.pdbx_strand_id
1 'polypeptide(L)'
;MTSIFSVVSDPFTFGANQHSFSSTSPAPSVSDSDTESEHSRSSSSVSTTSDATAFPHPQCCVQLSKTALSADLLRHLFKNHVSDGVLGLRLADSKNNEWSVHKWDQTEYLTSTALETSFPAEAPQDDADILLTFSIALLRPIISFAYQDGSSLYILERPHVAFPPLSHTPCYNPLSPTPPGALELKSTIGNIPTLEEWDRLWAIWDLVTLKMIPQEMLHQKPIDLRHKCLFYIGHIPTFLDMLLSKAIGGEATEPKYFWNIFERGIDPHVDDPDHCHNHSEVPERDEDWPNIETIIQFRDGVRARLARLYDDLNKGKREFTRNIARTLVMTYEHEGFHVETLLYMLIQRAGTGTLPPPGFTIPPWSLLADQFNQVPPPSTPYATLGPADLVLGHQDSEGDDIGELKLNVQDHEYGWDNESPPRSVSVGAFRAEWRPVSNGEFEVFWREGKGKVPMPKSWAEEDGQLQVRTLYGPVPMNIAQHWPVLTSYDDLLAYARSKGGRLPTEPELRLFFDTYDVGFEGGANVGFRHWHPVPATAGLDINQGKGSNGGVWEWTSTVFDNHEGLVPTKLFTGYSTDFFDTKHQVVLGASYATIPRLARRTVRNFYQHNYPYPWVSARVVYDL
;
A
#
# COMPACT_ATOMS: atom_id res chain seq x y z
N MET A 1 -43.21 -0.28 32.01
CA MET A 1 -43.49 -1.68 31.62
C MET A 1 -42.17 -2.25 31.07
N THR A 2 -41.22 -2.53 31.97
CA THR A 2 -40.68 -3.88 32.31
C THR A 2 -39.94 -4.49 31.10
N SER A 3 -38.66 -4.20 30.86
CA SER A 3 -37.43 -4.63 31.58
C SER A 3 -37.34 -6.15 31.78
N ILE A 4 -36.44 -6.81 31.04
CA ILE A 4 -35.83 -8.10 31.40
C ILE A 4 -34.35 -8.07 30.98
N PHE A 5 -33.47 -7.77 31.93
CA PHE A 5 -32.13 -8.36 32.03
C PHE A 5 -32.23 -9.53 33.02
N SER A 6 -31.54 -10.64 32.76
CA SER A 6 -31.25 -11.66 33.77
C SER A 6 -29.90 -12.30 33.47
N VAL A 7 -28.92 -11.94 34.29
CA VAL A 7 -27.69 -12.69 34.55
C VAL A 7 -28.01 -13.74 35.62
N VAL A 8 -27.58 -14.99 35.44
CA VAL A 8 -27.32 -15.90 36.57
C VAL A 8 -26.06 -16.71 36.27
N SER A 9 -25.09 -16.57 37.16
CA SER A 9 -23.88 -17.37 37.30
C SER A 9 -24.14 -18.60 38.16
N ASP A 10 -23.19 -19.54 38.09
CA ASP A 10 -22.68 -20.40 39.19
C ASP A 10 -23.09 -21.91 39.24
N PRO A 11 -22.31 -22.78 39.92
CA PRO A 11 -21.38 -23.74 39.28
C PRO A 11 -21.63 -25.21 39.72
N PHE A 12 -20.93 -26.19 39.11
CA PHE A 12 -20.28 -27.35 39.77
C PHE A 12 -19.83 -28.43 38.76
N THR A 13 -18.63 -28.93 39.02
CA THR A 13 -17.87 -30.07 38.48
C THR A 13 -18.63 -31.39 38.24
N PHE A 14 -18.29 -32.10 37.15
CA PHE A 14 -17.53 -33.38 37.14
C PHE A 14 -17.58 -34.02 35.74
N GLY A 15 -16.49 -34.65 35.31
CA GLY A 15 -16.55 -35.71 34.30
C GLY A 15 -15.50 -35.64 33.20
N ALA A 16 -14.29 -36.12 33.50
CA ALA A 16 -13.29 -36.47 32.52
C ALA A 16 -13.84 -37.51 31.52
N ASN A 17 -13.59 -37.31 30.24
CA ASN A 17 -13.49 -38.39 29.27
C ASN A 17 -12.34 -38.07 28.31
N GLN A 18 -11.21 -38.72 28.56
CA GLN A 18 -10.10 -38.85 27.62
C GLN A 18 -10.56 -39.75 26.47
N HIS A 19 -10.69 -39.20 25.27
CA HIS A 19 -10.70 -40.01 24.05
C HIS A 19 -9.32 -39.94 23.40
N SER A 20 -8.52 -40.96 23.72
CA SER A 20 -7.32 -41.34 23.01
C SER A 20 -7.67 -41.79 21.59
N PHE A 21 -7.22 -41.05 20.57
CA PHE A 21 -7.15 -41.55 19.20
C PHE A 21 -5.72 -41.99 18.89
N SER A 22 -5.50 -43.31 19.00
CA SER A 22 -4.41 -44.00 18.35
C SER A 22 -4.85 -44.41 16.95
N SER A 23 -4.14 -43.97 15.91
CA SER A 23 -4.25 -44.61 14.60
C SER A 23 -2.87 -44.78 14.00
N THR A 24 -2.32 -45.97 14.26
CA THR A 24 -1.20 -46.60 13.57
C THR A 24 -1.49 -46.75 12.07
N SER A 25 -0.57 -46.25 11.24
CA SER A 25 -0.48 -46.56 9.81
C SER A 25 -0.13 -48.03 9.57
N PRO A 26 -0.61 -48.63 8.47
CA PRO A 26 0.11 -49.71 7.83
C PRO A 26 0.51 -49.31 6.40
N ALA A 27 1.80 -49.45 6.10
CA ALA A 27 2.30 -49.59 4.74
C ALA A 27 1.82 -50.93 4.14
N PRO A 28 1.76 -51.03 2.81
CA PRO A 28 2.43 -52.17 2.19
C PRO A 28 3.24 -51.81 0.94
N SER A 29 4.27 -52.60 0.75
CA SER A 29 5.28 -52.59 -0.30
C SER A 29 4.93 -53.54 -1.46
N VAL A 30 5.19 -53.07 -2.69
CA VAL A 30 5.72 -53.78 -3.88
C VAL A 30 4.80 -54.77 -4.63
N SER A 31 4.52 -54.48 -5.92
CA SER A 31 5.17 -55.17 -7.06
C SER A 31 4.63 -54.71 -8.42
N ASP A 32 5.52 -54.72 -9.41
CA ASP A 32 5.43 -54.27 -10.79
C ASP A 32 4.28 -54.85 -11.64
N SER A 33 3.80 -54.04 -12.60
CA SER A 33 3.50 -54.50 -13.95
C SER A 33 3.43 -53.33 -14.94
N ASP A 34 4.26 -53.43 -15.97
CA ASP A 34 4.38 -52.57 -17.14
C ASP A 34 3.03 -52.25 -17.82
N THR A 35 2.88 -51.02 -18.31
CA THR A 35 2.29 -50.76 -19.63
C THR A 35 2.62 -49.34 -20.09
N GLU A 36 3.21 -49.27 -21.28
CA GLU A 36 3.64 -48.10 -22.01
C GLU A 36 2.47 -47.16 -22.34
N SER A 37 2.67 -45.84 -22.16
CA SER A 37 2.06 -44.85 -23.05
C SER A 37 2.90 -43.57 -23.08
N GLU A 38 3.47 -43.30 -24.24
CA GLU A 38 4.24 -42.12 -24.59
C GLU A 38 3.42 -40.84 -24.45
N HIS A 39 3.84 -39.92 -23.57
CA HIS A 39 3.58 -38.49 -23.72
C HIS A 39 4.82 -37.71 -23.28
N SER A 40 5.60 -37.32 -24.27
CA SER A 40 6.72 -36.40 -24.16
C SER A 40 6.24 -35.05 -23.63
N ARG A 41 6.54 -34.76 -22.35
CA ARG A 41 6.54 -33.38 -21.83
C ARG A 41 7.99 -32.93 -21.78
N SER A 42 8.36 -32.06 -22.71
CA SER A 42 9.64 -31.37 -22.69
C SER A 42 9.71 -30.50 -21.44
N SER A 43 10.58 -30.86 -20.50
CA SER A 43 11.06 -29.98 -19.45
C SER A 43 11.95 -28.91 -20.09
N SER A 44 11.39 -27.77 -20.46
CA SER A 44 12.18 -26.60 -20.78
C SER A 44 12.70 -25.99 -19.48
N SER A 45 13.92 -26.35 -19.10
CA SER A 45 14.75 -25.58 -18.18
C SER A 45 14.89 -24.17 -18.75
N VAL A 46 14.20 -23.19 -18.16
CA VAL A 46 14.42 -21.78 -18.48
C VAL A 46 15.79 -21.42 -17.90
N SER A 47 16.78 -21.33 -18.77
CA SER A 47 18.13 -20.91 -18.41
C SER A 47 18.13 -19.44 -18.04
N THR A 48 18.46 -19.14 -16.79
CA THR A 48 18.86 -17.83 -16.29
C THR A 48 20.16 -17.39 -16.94
N THR A 49 20.07 -16.57 -18.00
CA THR A 49 21.20 -15.81 -18.53
C THR A 49 20.76 -14.43 -19.05
N SER A 50 21.47 -13.41 -18.55
CA SER A 50 21.70 -12.05 -19.08
C SER A 50 20.69 -10.91 -18.75
N ASP A 51 20.95 -10.27 -17.62
CA ASP A 51 20.39 -9.01 -17.11
C ASP A 51 20.85 -7.73 -17.87
N ALA A 52 21.15 -7.86 -19.17
CA ALA A 52 21.53 -6.73 -20.03
C ALA A 52 20.48 -6.41 -21.11
N THR A 53 19.32 -7.10 -21.12
CA THR A 53 18.35 -7.07 -22.23
C THR A 53 17.00 -6.41 -21.93
N ALA A 54 16.79 -5.83 -20.73
CA ALA A 54 15.47 -5.30 -20.33
C ALA A 54 15.46 -3.78 -20.06
N PHE A 55 16.34 -2.98 -20.67
CA PHE A 55 16.21 -1.53 -20.60
C PHE A 55 14.95 -1.07 -21.38
N PRO A 56 14.07 -0.24 -20.80
CA PRO A 56 12.89 0.27 -21.48
C PRO A 56 13.25 1.37 -22.47
N HIS A 57 13.78 0.97 -23.63
CA HIS A 57 14.17 1.90 -24.68
C HIS A 57 12.94 2.67 -25.20
N PRO A 58 12.87 4.01 -25.01
CA PRO A 58 11.78 4.79 -25.56
C PRO A 58 11.94 4.95 -27.08
N GLN A 59 10.85 4.82 -27.83
CA GLN A 59 10.84 5.10 -29.28
C GLN A 59 11.04 6.58 -29.61
N CYS A 60 10.71 7.47 -28.68
CA CYS A 60 10.85 8.90 -28.82
C CYS A 60 11.51 9.51 -27.58
N CYS A 61 12.50 10.36 -27.82
CA CYS A 61 13.08 11.24 -26.83
C CYS A 61 12.62 12.67 -27.09
N VAL A 62 12.24 13.37 -26.03
CA VAL A 62 11.92 14.79 -26.02
C VAL A 62 12.95 15.53 -25.19
N GLN A 63 13.46 16.64 -25.71
CA GLN A 63 14.28 17.57 -24.95
C GLN A 63 13.51 18.86 -24.67
N LEU A 64 13.59 19.34 -23.42
CA LEU A 64 13.06 20.64 -22.99
C LEU A 64 13.97 21.28 -21.94
N SER A 65 13.84 22.59 -21.76
CA SER A 65 14.44 23.26 -20.59
C SER A 65 13.64 22.92 -19.33
N LYS A 66 14.34 22.82 -18.20
CA LYS A 66 13.73 22.53 -16.90
C LYS A 66 12.61 23.53 -16.53
N THR A 67 12.78 24.82 -16.85
CA THR A 67 11.79 25.86 -16.53
C THR A 67 10.51 25.79 -17.38
N ALA A 68 10.53 25.02 -18.46
CA ALA A 68 9.39 24.83 -19.34
C ALA A 68 8.55 23.59 -18.98
N LEU A 69 9.01 22.78 -18.02
CA LEU A 69 8.34 21.55 -17.60
C LEU A 69 7.01 21.88 -16.93
N SER A 70 5.92 21.29 -17.43
CA SER A 70 4.60 21.38 -16.82
C SER A 70 3.80 20.09 -17.06
N ALA A 71 2.81 19.83 -16.20
CA ALA A 71 2.00 18.62 -16.33
C ALA A 71 1.18 18.59 -17.64
N ASP A 72 0.67 19.74 -18.09
CA ASP A 72 -0.08 19.84 -19.35
C ASP A 72 0.82 19.62 -20.58
N LEU A 73 2.04 20.16 -20.55
CA LEU A 73 3.03 19.87 -21.58
C LEU A 73 3.34 18.37 -21.62
N LEU A 74 3.58 17.73 -20.47
CA LEU A 74 3.85 16.29 -20.42
C LEU A 74 2.68 15.45 -20.95
N ARG A 75 1.43 15.82 -20.61
CA ARG A 75 0.23 15.17 -21.17
C ARG A 75 0.18 15.35 -22.69
N HIS A 76 0.49 16.55 -23.20
CA HIS A 76 0.59 16.80 -24.63
C HIS A 76 1.68 15.95 -25.30
N LEU A 77 2.87 15.90 -24.71
CA LEU A 77 4.01 15.15 -25.25
C LEU A 77 3.68 13.65 -25.34
N PHE A 78 3.18 13.06 -24.27
CA PHE A 78 2.78 11.66 -24.27
C PHE A 78 1.70 11.36 -25.32
N LYS A 79 0.69 12.23 -25.45
CA LYS A 79 -0.39 12.04 -26.42
C LYS A 79 0.09 12.05 -27.88
N ASN A 80 1.11 12.85 -28.20
CA ASN A 80 1.52 13.08 -29.59
C ASN A 80 2.79 12.33 -30.00
N HIS A 81 3.63 11.93 -29.05
CA HIS A 81 4.97 11.39 -29.34
C HIS A 81 5.23 9.98 -28.80
N VAL A 82 4.31 9.42 -28.00
CA VAL A 82 4.49 8.10 -27.36
C VAL A 82 3.48 7.10 -27.91
N SER A 83 3.97 6.09 -28.64
CA SER A 83 3.16 5.01 -29.22
C SER A 83 3.25 3.69 -28.45
N ASP A 84 4.34 3.47 -27.73
CA ASP A 84 4.70 2.21 -27.04
C ASP A 84 4.63 2.32 -25.50
N GLY A 85 4.22 3.48 -24.99
CA GLY A 85 3.99 3.72 -23.57
C GLY A 85 5.17 4.32 -22.80
N VAL A 86 6.34 4.50 -23.43
CA VAL A 86 7.55 5.00 -22.77
C VAL A 86 8.11 6.24 -23.50
N LEU A 87 8.48 7.27 -22.72
CA LEU A 87 9.07 8.52 -23.20
C LEU A 87 10.46 8.72 -22.58
N GLY A 88 11.46 9.04 -23.40
CA GLY A 88 12.72 9.60 -22.92
C GLY A 88 12.58 11.11 -22.77
N LEU A 89 12.68 11.66 -21.56
CA LEU A 89 12.58 13.09 -21.30
C LEU A 89 13.93 13.65 -20.88
N ARG A 90 14.61 14.37 -21.78
CA ARG A 90 15.86 15.07 -21.49
C ARG A 90 15.57 16.50 -21.03
N LEU A 91 15.90 16.83 -19.78
CA LEU A 91 15.90 18.20 -19.30
C LEU A 91 17.30 18.79 -19.46
N ALA A 92 17.44 19.78 -20.33
CA ALA A 92 18.71 20.44 -20.65
C ALA A 92 18.50 21.89 -21.08
N ASP A 93 19.41 22.79 -20.69
CA ASP A 93 19.33 24.21 -21.09
C ASP A 93 19.92 24.47 -22.49
N SER A 94 20.91 23.68 -22.91
CA SER A 94 21.50 23.78 -24.25
C SER A 94 20.71 22.95 -25.25
N LYS A 95 20.27 23.58 -26.35
CA LYS A 95 19.56 22.89 -27.45
C LYS A 95 20.48 21.91 -28.17
N ASN A 96 19.97 20.71 -28.45
CA ASN A 96 20.61 19.81 -29.40
C ASN A 96 20.18 20.20 -30.82
N ASN A 97 21.12 20.77 -31.60
CA ASN A 97 20.84 21.28 -32.94
C ASN A 97 20.53 20.19 -33.97
N GLU A 98 20.72 18.91 -33.64
CA GLU A 98 20.40 17.78 -34.52
C GLU A 98 18.95 17.30 -34.35
N TRP A 99 18.26 17.73 -33.30
CA TRP A 99 16.90 17.28 -32.98
C TRP A 99 15.84 18.13 -33.68
N SER A 100 14.68 17.53 -33.93
CA SER A 100 13.57 18.20 -34.62
C SER A 100 12.87 19.17 -33.67
N VAL A 101 12.69 20.43 -34.08
CA VAL A 101 12.08 21.48 -33.24
C VAL A 101 10.56 21.50 -33.40
N HIS A 102 9.85 21.56 -32.26
CA HIS A 102 8.40 21.66 -32.18
C HIS A 102 7.98 22.78 -31.21
N LYS A 103 6.71 23.18 -31.27
CA LYS A 103 6.14 24.20 -30.40
C LYS A 103 4.73 23.84 -29.96
N TRP A 104 4.45 23.97 -28.68
CA TRP A 104 3.13 23.83 -28.09
C TRP A 104 2.91 24.91 -27.02
N ASP A 105 1.80 25.63 -27.10
CA ASP A 105 1.44 26.73 -26.19
C ASP A 105 2.62 27.66 -25.83
N GLN A 106 3.22 28.25 -26.87
CA GLN A 106 4.41 29.12 -26.79
C GLN A 106 5.71 28.43 -26.33
N THR A 107 5.66 27.22 -25.81
CA THR A 107 6.79 26.42 -25.34
C THR A 107 7.43 25.66 -26.51
N GLU A 108 8.74 25.82 -26.69
CA GLU A 108 9.52 25.05 -27.65
C GLU A 108 10.06 23.77 -27.00
N TYR A 109 10.00 22.65 -27.72
CA TYR A 109 10.60 21.38 -27.33
C TYR A 109 11.19 20.69 -28.56
N LEU A 110 12.17 19.80 -28.35
CA LEU A 110 12.82 19.06 -29.43
C LEU A 110 12.47 17.58 -29.35
N THR A 111 12.44 16.89 -30.48
CA THR A 111 12.21 15.43 -30.55
C THR A 111 13.31 14.72 -31.33
N SER A 112 13.57 13.48 -30.95
CA SER A 112 14.48 12.58 -31.66
C SER A 112 14.06 11.13 -31.44
N THR A 113 14.31 10.28 -32.43
CA THR A 113 14.22 8.82 -32.29
C THR A 113 15.57 8.20 -31.93
N ALA A 114 16.65 8.99 -31.92
CA ALA A 114 17.96 8.55 -31.47
C ALA A 114 18.01 8.57 -29.94
N LEU A 115 18.24 7.40 -29.35
CA LEU A 115 18.41 7.25 -27.92
C LEU A 115 19.88 7.41 -27.50
N GLU A 116 20.08 7.99 -26.34
CA GLU A 116 21.37 7.98 -25.65
C GLU A 116 21.77 6.56 -25.27
N THR A 117 22.96 6.12 -25.68
CA THR A 117 23.43 4.74 -25.45
C THR A 117 24.33 4.60 -24.23
N SER A 118 24.62 5.72 -23.56
CA SER A 118 25.44 5.79 -22.36
C SER A 118 24.60 6.26 -21.18
N PHE A 119 24.39 5.38 -20.21
CA PHE A 119 23.64 5.66 -18.99
C PHE A 119 24.59 5.71 -17.80
N PRO A 120 24.80 6.88 -17.17
CA PRO A 120 25.58 6.97 -15.94
C PRO A 120 24.85 6.27 -14.79
N ALA A 121 25.59 5.88 -13.74
CA ALA A 121 25.00 5.32 -12.53
C ALA A 121 24.42 6.40 -11.59
N GLU A 122 24.56 7.69 -11.92
CA GLU A 122 24.10 8.79 -11.08
C GLU A 122 22.64 9.13 -11.41
N ALA A 123 21.77 9.12 -10.40
CA ALA A 123 20.41 9.64 -10.53
C ALA A 123 20.42 11.17 -10.42
N PRO A 124 19.54 11.91 -11.13
CA PRO A 124 19.36 13.34 -10.90
C PRO A 124 19.07 13.58 -9.44
N GLN A 125 19.61 14.66 -8.89
CA GLN A 125 19.25 15.07 -7.54
C GLN A 125 17.73 15.19 -7.45
N ASP A 126 17.13 14.54 -6.44
CA ASP A 126 15.69 14.51 -6.22
C ASP A 126 15.11 15.92 -6.20
N ASP A 127 14.55 16.32 -7.34
CA ASP A 127 13.81 17.56 -7.46
C ASP A 127 12.34 17.22 -7.26
N ALA A 128 11.87 17.47 -6.04
CA ALA A 128 10.49 17.24 -5.65
C ALA A 128 9.49 17.89 -6.63
N ASP A 129 9.83 19.04 -7.23
CA ASP A 129 8.95 19.74 -8.17
C ASP A 129 8.82 18.98 -9.50
N ILE A 130 9.90 18.34 -9.96
CA ILE A 130 9.88 17.48 -11.15
C ILE A 130 9.01 16.24 -10.90
N LEU A 131 9.25 15.54 -9.79
CA LEU A 131 8.49 14.33 -9.44
C LEU A 131 7.01 14.63 -9.18
N LEU A 132 6.71 15.78 -8.57
CA LEU A 132 5.36 16.28 -8.40
C LEU A 132 4.71 16.54 -9.76
N THR A 133 5.43 17.19 -10.69
CA THR A 133 4.93 17.45 -12.04
C THR A 133 4.62 16.16 -12.80
N PHE A 134 5.44 15.12 -12.66
CA PHE A 134 5.17 13.79 -13.22
C PHE A 134 3.91 13.18 -12.62
N SER A 135 3.77 13.26 -11.29
CA SER A 135 2.60 12.73 -10.56
C SER A 135 1.30 13.44 -10.98
N ILE A 136 1.33 14.77 -11.16
CA ILE A 136 0.18 15.54 -11.67
C ILE A 136 -0.15 15.12 -13.12
N ALA A 137 0.85 14.82 -13.95
CA ALA A 137 0.67 14.32 -15.31
C ALA A 137 0.22 12.84 -15.38
N LEU A 138 0.12 12.17 -14.23
CA LEU A 138 -0.12 10.73 -14.08
C LEU A 138 0.93 9.90 -14.84
N LEU A 139 2.19 10.24 -14.65
CA LEU A 139 3.36 9.59 -15.23
C LEU A 139 4.26 9.04 -14.14
N ARG A 140 4.89 7.90 -14.42
CA ARG A 140 5.85 7.24 -13.52
C ARG A 140 7.25 7.31 -14.11
N PRO A 141 8.27 7.77 -13.35
CA PRO A 141 9.66 7.55 -13.72
C PRO A 141 10.04 6.09 -13.48
N ILE A 142 10.54 5.42 -14.52
CA ILE A 142 11.05 4.04 -14.44
C ILE A 142 12.51 4.05 -13.95
N ILE A 143 13.30 4.98 -14.51
CA ILE A 143 14.69 5.25 -14.15
C ILE A 143 15.07 6.65 -14.64
N SER A 144 16.07 7.27 -14.01
CA SER A 144 16.52 8.61 -14.34
C SER A 144 18.02 8.77 -14.22
N PHE A 145 18.65 9.59 -15.06
CA PHE A 145 20.11 9.73 -15.15
C PHE A 145 20.53 11.20 -15.08
N ALA A 146 21.58 11.51 -14.31
CA ALA A 146 22.23 12.82 -14.27
C ALA A 146 23.52 12.80 -15.09
N TYR A 147 23.75 13.84 -15.90
CA TYR A 147 24.92 13.97 -16.75
C TYR A 147 25.85 15.08 -16.27
N GLN A 148 27.13 14.97 -16.60
CA GLN A 148 28.16 15.94 -16.20
C GLN A 148 27.97 17.34 -16.79
N ASP A 149 27.21 17.45 -17.88
CA ASP A 149 26.82 18.73 -18.49
C ASP A 149 25.67 19.43 -17.75
N GLY A 150 25.18 18.85 -16.65
CA GLY A 150 24.06 19.33 -15.84
C GLY A 150 22.69 18.93 -16.39
N SER A 151 22.63 18.22 -17.53
CA SER A 151 21.37 17.70 -18.05
C SER A 151 20.93 16.43 -17.32
N SER A 152 19.65 16.10 -17.44
CA SER A 152 19.08 14.89 -16.88
C SER A 152 18.20 14.18 -17.90
N LEU A 153 18.16 12.86 -17.87
CA LEU A 153 17.28 12.03 -18.69
C LEU A 153 16.36 11.24 -17.77
N TYR A 154 15.05 11.37 -17.96
CA TYR A 154 14.05 10.55 -17.29
C TYR A 154 13.40 9.60 -18.29
N ILE A 155 13.35 8.32 -17.96
CA ILE A 155 12.55 7.37 -18.71
C ILE A 155 11.19 7.26 -18.04
N LEU A 156 10.17 7.82 -18.68
CA LEU A 156 8.82 7.95 -18.13
C LEU A 156 7.89 6.96 -18.81
N GLU A 157 6.95 6.39 -18.06
CA GLU A 157 5.80 5.68 -18.61
C GLU A 157 4.48 6.32 -18.16
N ARG A 158 3.42 6.04 -18.92
CA ARG A 158 2.05 6.26 -18.47
C ARG A 158 1.48 4.93 -17.96
N PRO A 159 1.43 4.71 -16.64
CA PRO A 159 0.89 3.47 -16.10
C PRO A 159 -0.61 3.34 -16.37
N HIS A 160 -1.12 2.11 -16.35
CA HIS A 160 -2.56 1.84 -16.51
C HIS A 160 -3.38 2.41 -15.36
N VAL A 161 -2.79 2.49 -14.17
CA VAL A 161 -3.39 3.09 -12.98
C VAL A 161 -2.35 3.95 -12.29
N ALA A 162 -2.71 5.18 -11.94
CA ALA A 162 -1.93 6.10 -11.13
C ALA A 162 -2.84 7.01 -10.33
N PHE A 163 -2.34 7.46 -9.18
CA PHE A 163 -3.03 8.40 -8.32
C PHE A 163 -2.39 9.79 -8.41
N PRO A 164 -3.18 10.85 -8.62
CA PRO A 164 -2.68 12.21 -8.51
C PRO A 164 -2.33 12.55 -7.06
N PRO A 165 -1.48 13.57 -6.82
CA PRO A 165 -1.24 14.12 -5.49
C PRO A 165 -2.53 14.62 -4.83
N LEU A 166 -2.63 14.51 -3.50
CA LEU A 166 -3.83 14.95 -2.79
C LEU A 166 -4.04 16.46 -2.92
N SER A 167 -2.96 17.22 -2.95
CA SER A 167 -2.99 18.67 -3.25
C SER A 167 -3.67 19.04 -4.58
N HIS A 168 -3.81 18.08 -5.51
CA HIS A 168 -4.44 18.24 -6.83
C HIS A 168 -5.65 17.32 -7.02
N THR A 169 -6.13 16.72 -5.93
CA THR A 169 -7.28 15.81 -5.95
C THR A 169 -8.47 16.50 -5.28
N PRO A 170 -9.53 16.84 -6.03
CA PRO A 170 -10.68 17.53 -5.46
C PRO A 170 -11.43 16.63 -4.47
N CYS A 171 -12.01 17.23 -3.43
CA CYS A 171 -12.97 16.55 -2.57
C CYS A 171 -14.39 16.71 -3.10
N TYR A 172 -15.23 15.72 -2.86
CA TYR A 172 -16.61 15.76 -3.33
C TYR A 172 -17.43 16.86 -2.62
N ASN A 173 -18.04 17.75 -3.41
CA ASN A 173 -18.96 18.78 -2.93
C ASN A 173 -20.20 18.86 -3.85
N PRO A 174 -21.41 18.50 -3.36
CA PRO A 174 -22.63 18.55 -4.17
C PRO A 174 -23.10 19.97 -4.49
N LEU A 175 -22.70 21.00 -3.72
CA LEU A 175 -23.11 22.40 -3.92
C LEU A 175 -22.21 23.15 -4.92
N SER A 176 -21.07 22.57 -5.29
CA SER A 176 -20.14 23.12 -6.26
C SER A 176 -19.58 21.96 -7.09
N PRO A 177 -20.39 21.39 -8.00
CA PRO A 177 -19.91 20.33 -8.88
C PRO A 177 -18.73 20.86 -9.69
N THR A 178 -17.53 20.38 -9.39
CA THR A 178 -16.31 20.78 -10.08
C THR A 178 -16.46 20.40 -11.56
N PRO A 179 -16.35 21.34 -12.51
CA PRO A 179 -16.28 20.98 -13.92
C PRO A 179 -15.07 20.07 -14.18
N PRO A 180 -15.15 19.13 -15.13
CA PRO A 180 -13.98 18.34 -15.54
C PRO A 180 -12.84 19.30 -15.96
N GLY A 181 -11.72 19.28 -15.23
CA GLY A 181 -10.53 20.08 -15.53
C GLY A 181 -10.45 21.48 -14.88
N ALA A 182 -11.37 21.85 -13.99
CA ALA A 182 -11.22 23.09 -13.21
C ALA A 182 -10.38 22.84 -11.95
N LEU A 183 -9.12 23.28 -11.98
CA LEU A 183 -8.25 23.36 -10.79
C LEU A 183 -8.69 24.57 -9.94
N GLU A 184 -9.80 24.47 -9.20
CA GLU A 184 -10.02 25.40 -8.08
C GLU A 184 -9.29 24.86 -6.84
N LEU A 185 -8.02 25.26 -6.73
CA LEU A 185 -7.18 25.10 -5.54
C LEU A 185 -7.67 26.07 -4.46
N LYS A 186 -8.67 25.66 -3.68
CA LYS A 186 -8.87 26.18 -2.33
C LYS A 186 -8.73 25.01 -1.38
N SER A 187 -7.86 25.15 -0.38
CA SER A 187 -7.68 24.16 0.68
C SER A 187 -9.03 23.92 1.35
N THR A 188 -9.72 22.88 0.92
CA THR A 188 -10.91 22.39 1.59
C THR A 188 -10.40 21.32 2.54
N ILE A 189 -10.72 21.46 3.82
CA ILE A 189 -10.25 20.58 4.91
C ILE A 189 -10.89 19.17 4.81
N GLY A 190 -11.58 18.88 3.70
CA GLY A 190 -12.29 17.62 3.49
C GLY A 190 -11.45 16.51 2.89
N ASN A 191 -11.99 15.29 2.94
CA ASN A 191 -11.39 14.11 2.31
C ASN A 191 -12.41 13.18 1.64
N ILE A 192 -13.62 13.68 1.35
CA ILE A 192 -14.70 12.89 0.76
C ILE A 192 -14.34 12.53 -0.69
N PRO A 193 -14.30 11.24 -1.07
CA PRO A 193 -13.90 10.84 -2.42
C PRO A 193 -14.93 11.26 -3.45
N THR A 194 -14.46 11.66 -4.64
CA THR A 194 -15.30 11.86 -5.83
C THR A 194 -15.56 10.54 -6.54
N LEU A 195 -16.56 10.49 -7.44
CA LEU A 195 -16.79 9.30 -8.27
C LEU A 195 -15.60 8.99 -9.19
N GLU A 196 -14.87 10.02 -9.65
CA GLU A 196 -13.65 9.84 -10.44
C GLU A 196 -12.53 9.15 -9.64
N GLU A 197 -12.48 9.36 -8.32
CA GLU A 197 -11.55 8.64 -7.45
C GLU A 197 -11.98 7.21 -7.17
N TRP A 198 -13.29 6.95 -7.07
CA TRP A 198 -13.82 5.59 -7.04
C TRP A 198 -13.44 4.84 -8.31
N ASP A 199 -13.57 5.44 -9.49
CA ASP A 199 -13.16 4.82 -10.75
C ASP A 199 -11.67 4.46 -10.74
N ARG A 200 -10.80 5.31 -10.17
CA ARG A 200 -9.37 4.99 -10.00
C ARG A 200 -9.13 3.86 -9.01
N LEU A 201 -9.82 3.86 -7.87
CA LEU A 201 -9.71 2.80 -6.87
C LEU A 201 -10.19 1.45 -7.43
N TRP A 202 -11.30 1.46 -8.18
CA TRP A 202 -11.80 0.28 -8.88
C TRP A 202 -10.86 -0.19 -9.97
N ALA A 203 -10.17 0.71 -10.66
CA ALA A 203 -9.17 0.33 -11.66
C ALA A 203 -7.97 -0.39 -11.03
N ILE A 204 -7.45 0.07 -9.88
CA ILE A 204 -6.38 -0.65 -9.17
C ILE A 204 -6.89 -1.98 -8.61
N TRP A 205 -8.09 -1.99 -8.01
CA TRP A 205 -8.71 -3.20 -7.49
C TRP A 205 -8.84 -4.26 -8.58
N ASP A 206 -9.42 -3.90 -9.72
CA ASP A 206 -9.66 -4.80 -10.85
C ASP A 206 -8.35 -5.26 -11.49
N LEU A 207 -7.32 -4.40 -11.55
CA LEU A 207 -5.98 -4.79 -12.00
C LEU A 207 -5.40 -5.88 -11.10
N VAL A 208 -5.46 -5.69 -9.78
CA VAL A 208 -4.94 -6.67 -8.82
C VAL A 208 -5.76 -7.95 -8.86
N THR A 209 -7.08 -7.89 -8.73
CA THR A 209 -7.91 -9.09 -8.55
C THR A 209 -8.20 -9.85 -9.83
N LEU A 210 -8.29 -9.18 -10.97
CA LEU A 210 -8.72 -9.81 -12.24
C LEU A 210 -7.59 -9.98 -13.26
N LYS A 211 -6.42 -9.35 -13.03
CA LYS A 211 -5.30 -9.45 -13.97
C LYS A 211 -4.00 -9.97 -13.36
N MET A 212 -3.79 -9.83 -12.05
CA MET A 212 -2.61 -10.38 -11.37
C MET A 212 -2.86 -11.75 -10.74
N ILE A 213 -4.13 -12.08 -10.45
CA ILE A 213 -4.54 -13.39 -9.91
C ILE A 213 -5.06 -14.25 -11.05
N PRO A 214 -4.32 -15.30 -11.45
CA PRO A 214 -4.82 -16.25 -12.44
C PRO A 214 -5.92 -17.14 -11.85
N GLN A 215 -6.76 -17.73 -12.70
CA GLN A 215 -7.96 -18.49 -12.31
C GLN A 215 -7.64 -19.60 -11.30
N GLU A 216 -6.53 -20.32 -11.51
CA GLU A 216 -6.05 -21.41 -10.64
C GLU A 216 -5.69 -20.95 -9.23
N MET A 217 -5.44 -19.66 -9.01
CA MET A 217 -5.11 -19.08 -7.71
C MET A 217 -6.30 -18.59 -6.91
N LEU A 218 -7.50 -18.48 -7.50
CA LEU A 218 -8.68 -17.97 -6.81
C LEU A 218 -8.99 -18.75 -5.52
N HIS A 219 -8.78 -20.06 -5.54
CA HIS A 219 -9.04 -20.96 -4.42
C HIS A 219 -7.81 -21.22 -3.53
N GLN A 220 -6.70 -20.52 -3.77
CA GLN A 220 -5.48 -20.69 -2.99
C GLN A 220 -5.41 -19.68 -1.84
N LYS A 221 -4.72 -20.06 -0.77
CA LYS A 221 -4.36 -19.20 0.37
C LYS A 221 -2.85 -18.92 0.32
N PRO A 222 -2.39 -17.82 -0.31
CA PRO A 222 -0.96 -17.47 -0.29
C PRO A 222 -0.38 -17.28 1.13
N ILE A 223 -1.23 -16.95 2.10
CA ILE A 223 -0.92 -16.84 3.52
C ILE A 223 -1.99 -17.65 4.28
N ASP A 224 -1.57 -18.57 5.15
CA ASP A 224 -2.49 -19.49 5.84
C ASP A 224 -3.45 -18.78 6.81
N LEU A 225 -3.03 -17.64 7.36
CA LEU A 225 -3.79 -16.77 8.27
C LEU A 225 -4.82 -15.87 7.56
N ARG A 226 -5.00 -16.05 6.24
CA ARG A 226 -5.88 -15.22 5.41
C ARG A 226 -6.84 -16.08 4.59
N HIS A 227 -7.99 -15.56 4.22
CA HIS A 227 -8.90 -16.26 3.31
C HIS A 227 -8.28 -16.48 1.91
N LYS A 228 -8.93 -17.35 1.12
CA LYS A 228 -8.58 -17.57 -0.28
C LYS A 228 -8.72 -16.28 -1.10
N CYS A 229 -7.97 -16.15 -2.18
CA CYS A 229 -8.00 -14.95 -3.04
C CYS A 229 -9.43 -14.56 -3.48
N LEU A 230 -10.28 -15.53 -3.82
CA LEU A 230 -11.67 -15.34 -4.23
C LEU A 230 -12.51 -14.59 -3.19
N PHE A 231 -12.25 -14.81 -1.89
CA PHE A 231 -12.98 -14.16 -0.80
C PHE A 231 -12.97 -12.65 -0.93
N TYR A 232 -11.81 -12.07 -1.19
CA TYR A 232 -11.65 -10.62 -1.21
C TYR A 232 -12.44 -9.96 -2.34
N ILE A 233 -12.60 -10.66 -3.48
CA ILE A 233 -13.38 -10.19 -4.63
C ILE A 233 -14.86 -10.00 -4.25
N GLY A 234 -15.40 -10.87 -3.39
CA GLY A 234 -16.77 -10.75 -2.85
C GLY A 234 -16.86 -9.85 -1.62
N HIS A 235 -15.82 -9.83 -0.78
CA HIS A 235 -15.76 -9.05 0.46
C HIS A 235 -15.92 -7.55 0.22
N ILE A 236 -15.13 -6.98 -0.69
CA ILE A 236 -15.14 -5.53 -0.93
C ILE A 236 -16.50 -4.98 -1.35
N PRO A 237 -17.17 -5.51 -2.38
CA PRO A 237 -18.50 -5.01 -2.72
C PRO A 237 -19.52 -5.30 -1.61
N THR A 238 -19.36 -6.39 -0.84
CA THR A 238 -20.28 -6.71 0.26
C THR A 238 -20.19 -5.67 1.37
N PHE A 239 -18.97 -5.32 1.78
CA PHE A 239 -18.73 -4.28 2.78
C PHE A 239 -19.35 -2.94 2.38
N LEU A 240 -19.11 -2.51 1.13
CA LEU A 240 -19.69 -1.29 0.58
C LEU A 240 -21.23 -1.35 0.57
N ASP A 241 -21.84 -2.44 0.10
CA ASP A 241 -23.29 -2.59 0.02
C ASP A 241 -23.98 -2.56 1.39
N MET A 242 -23.35 -3.18 2.40
CA MET A 242 -23.82 -3.17 3.79
C MET A 242 -23.82 -1.76 4.37
N LEU A 243 -22.70 -1.03 4.22
CA LEU A 243 -22.59 0.30 4.81
C LEU A 243 -23.42 1.34 4.05
N LEU A 244 -23.57 1.21 2.72
CA LEU A 244 -24.56 1.99 1.98
C LEU A 244 -25.97 1.72 2.50
N SER A 245 -26.34 0.46 2.73
CA SER A 245 -27.67 0.14 3.28
C SER A 245 -27.90 0.75 4.67
N LYS A 246 -26.89 0.74 5.54
CA LYS A 246 -26.96 1.41 6.85
C LYS A 246 -27.11 2.93 6.74
N ALA A 247 -26.38 3.55 5.82
CA ALA A 247 -26.34 5.02 5.71
C ALA A 247 -27.55 5.62 4.97
N ILE A 248 -28.03 4.96 3.92
CA ILE A 248 -29.05 5.52 3.01
C ILE A 248 -30.32 4.68 2.87
N GLY A 249 -30.38 3.52 3.53
CA GLY A 249 -31.46 2.54 3.42
C GLY A 249 -31.43 1.75 2.10
N GLY A 250 -32.48 0.96 1.89
CA GLY A 250 -32.64 0.08 0.72
C GLY A 250 -32.34 -1.39 1.03
N GLU A 251 -32.69 -2.26 0.09
CA GLU A 251 -32.37 -3.69 0.19
C GLU A 251 -30.93 -3.95 -0.26
N ALA A 252 -30.36 -5.06 0.22
CA ALA A 252 -29.08 -5.56 -0.25
C ALA A 252 -29.11 -5.85 -1.75
N THR A 253 -28.00 -5.60 -2.43
CA THR A 253 -27.82 -5.91 -3.85
C THR A 253 -27.86 -7.44 -4.03
N GLU A 254 -28.53 -7.93 -5.07
CA GLU A 254 -28.59 -9.38 -5.31
C GLU A 254 -27.25 -9.92 -5.82
N PRO A 255 -26.81 -11.13 -5.39
CA PRO A 255 -27.50 -12.04 -4.47
C PRO A 255 -27.36 -11.66 -2.99
N LYS A 256 -28.48 -11.51 -2.27
CA LYS A 256 -28.46 -11.05 -0.86
C LYS A 256 -27.66 -11.93 0.09
N TYR A 257 -27.56 -13.23 -0.20
CA TYR A 257 -26.85 -14.19 0.66
C TYR A 257 -25.34 -13.95 0.70
N PHE A 258 -24.78 -13.13 -0.20
CA PHE A 258 -23.36 -12.76 -0.16
C PHE A 258 -22.97 -12.02 1.12
N TRP A 259 -23.91 -11.32 1.76
CA TRP A 259 -23.66 -10.74 3.08
C TRP A 259 -23.24 -11.80 4.11
N ASN A 260 -23.82 -13.00 4.07
CA ASN A 260 -23.47 -14.05 5.04
C ASN A 260 -22.05 -14.58 4.85
N ILE A 261 -21.58 -14.65 3.60
CA ILE A 261 -20.30 -15.30 3.23
C ILE A 261 -19.14 -14.30 3.26
N PHE A 262 -19.41 -13.04 2.90
CA PHE A 262 -18.37 -12.06 2.59
C PHE A 262 -18.36 -10.84 3.52
N GLU A 263 -19.24 -10.74 4.53
CA GLU A 263 -19.32 -9.52 5.36
C GLU A 263 -18.03 -9.19 6.13
N ARG A 264 -17.30 -10.20 6.60
CA ARG A 264 -16.22 -10.00 7.57
C ARG A 264 -15.08 -10.97 7.36
N GLY A 265 -13.89 -10.42 7.17
CA GLY A 265 -12.64 -11.17 7.02
C GLY A 265 -12.18 -11.84 8.31
N ILE A 266 -11.11 -12.62 8.19
CA ILE A 266 -10.52 -13.41 9.27
C ILE A 266 -9.26 -12.73 9.84
N ASP A 267 -9.10 -12.77 11.15
CA ASP A 267 -7.85 -12.42 11.83
C ASP A 267 -7.57 -13.40 13.00
N PRO A 268 -6.96 -14.56 12.70
CA PRO A 268 -6.57 -15.53 13.72
C PRO A 268 -5.37 -15.00 14.51
N HIS A 269 -5.27 -15.35 15.80
CA HIS A 269 -4.03 -15.12 16.52
C HIS A 269 -2.89 -15.91 15.88
N VAL A 270 -1.76 -15.25 15.64
CA VAL A 270 -0.61 -15.88 14.98
C VAL A 270 -0.09 -17.09 15.79
N ASP A 271 -0.04 -16.98 17.12
CA ASP A 271 0.44 -18.05 18.02
C ASP A 271 -0.63 -19.09 18.39
N ASP A 272 -1.91 -18.78 18.14
CA ASP A 272 -3.04 -19.66 18.45
C ASP A 272 -4.13 -19.49 17.37
N PRO A 273 -3.93 -20.04 16.16
CA PRO A 273 -4.85 -19.81 15.04
C PRO A 273 -6.27 -20.35 15.25
N ASP A 274 -6.48 -21.21 16.25
CA ASP A 274 -7.81 -21.67 16.66
C ASP A 274 -8.59 -20.56 17.39
N HIS A 275 -7.89 -19.57 17.93
CA HIS A 275 -8.48 -18.35 18.47
C HIS A 275 -8.53 -17.26 17.40
N CYS A 276 -9.72 -16.96 16.93
CA CYS A 276 -9.96 -15.93 15.91
C CYS A 276 -11.10 -15.01 16.35
N HIS A 277 -10.98 -13.72 16.02
CA HIS A 277 -12.10 -12.80 16.12
C HIS A 277 -13.29 -13.25 15.26
N ASN A 278 -14.49 -12.78 15.57
CA ASN A 278 -15.68 -13.10 14.81
C ASN A 278 -15.47 -12.84 13.31
N HIS A 279 -15.86 -13.78 12.44
CA HIS A 279 -15.70 -13.69 10.99
C HIS A 279 -16.85 -14.40 10.28
N SER A 280 -17.02 -14.16 8.97
CA SER A 280 -18.05 -14.83 8.18
C SER A 280 -17.85 -16.34 8.15
N GLU A 281 -18.96 -17.09 8.20
CA GLU A 281 -18.94 -18.51 7.85
C GLU A 281 -18.71 -18.62 6.33
N VAL A 282 -17.61 -19.27 5.94
CA VAL A 282 -17.23 -19.43 4.53
C VAL A 282 -17.32 -20.90 4.10
N PRO A 283 -17.61 -21.18 2.82
CA PRO A 283 -17.63 -22.55 2.33
C PRO A 283 -16.26 -23.25 2.49
N GLU A 284 -16.27 -24.49 3.00
CA GLU A 284 -15.05 -25.27 3.21
C GLU A 284 -14.50 -25.84 1.89
N ARG A 285 -15.40 -26.36 1.04
CA ARG A 285 -15.05 -27.00 -0.24
C ARG A 285 -15.07 -25.99 -1.38
N ASP A 286 -14.15 -26.12 -2.32
CA ASP A 286 -14.00 -25.16 -3.43
C ASP A 286 -15.24 -25.08 -4.32
N GLU A 287 -15.89 -26.21 -4.56
CA GLU A 287 -17.12 -26.31 -5.36
C GLU A 287 -18.34 -25.61 -4.75
N ASP A 288 -18.30 -25.30 -3.44
CA ASP A 288 -19.40 -24.63 -2.73
C ASP A 288 -19.24 -23.10 -2.74
N TRP A 289 -18.12 -22.57 -3.25
CA TRP A 289 -17.93 -21.12 -3.39
C TRP A 289 -18.78 -20.53 -4.53
N PRO A 290 -19.28 -19.29 -4.38
CA PRO A 290 -19.91 -18.59 -5.48
C PRO A 290 -18.97 -18.44 -6.67
N ASN A 291 -19.50 -18.60 -7.88
CA ASN A 291 -18.71 -18.44 -9.09
C ASN A 291 -18.28 -16.97 -9.30
N ILE A 292 -17.08 -16.76 -9.83
CA ILE A 292 -16.48 -15.43 -10.01
C ILE A 292 -17.35 -14.51 -10.87
N GLU A 293 -18.01 -15.02 -11.92
CA GLU A 293 -18.90 -14.18 -12.73
C GLU A 293 -20.09 -13.65 -11.92
N THR A 294 -20.63 -14.44 -10.97
CA THR A 294 -21.72 -13.99 -10.09
C THR A 294 -21.22 -12.96 -9.08
N ILE A 295 -20.00 -13.13 -8.56
CA ILE A 295 -19.37 -12.14 -7.68
C ILE A 295 -19.13 -10.83 -8.41
N ILE A 296 -18.66 -10.86 -9.66
CA ILE A 296 -18.46 -9.68 -10.50
C ILE A 296 -19.78 -8.97 -10.79
N GLN A 297 -20.85 -9.72 -11.11
CA GLN A 297 -22.18 -9.14 -11.32
C GLN A 297 -22.70 -8.41 -10.07
N PHE A 298 -22.53 -9.01 -8.89
CA PHE A 298 -22.86 -8.37 -7.62
C PHE A 298 -22.03 -7.08 -7.41
N ARG A 299 -20.71 -7.16 -7.58
CA ARG A 299 -19.80 -6.01 -7.50
C ARG A 299 -20.27 -4.85 -8.38
N ASP A 300 -20.56 -5.11 -9.64
CA ASP A 300 -21.00 -4.10 -10.60
C ASP A 300 -22.36 -3.49 -10.20
N GLY A 301 -23.26 -4.30 -9.64
CA GLY A 301 -24.51 -3.84 -9.04
C GLY A 301 -24.30 -2.86 -7.87
N VAL A 302 -23.35 -3.15 -6.99
CA VAL A 302 -22.98 -2.30 -5.86
C VAL A 302 -22.31 -1.00 -6.34
N ARG A 303 -21.36 -1.08 -7.29
CA ARG A 303 -20.75 0.10 -7.92
C ARG A 303 -21.80 1.02 -8.56
N ALA A 304 -22.78 0.43 -9.27
CA ALA A 304 -23.89 1.18 -9.84
C ALA A 304 -24.80 1.80 -8.76
N ARG A 305 -24.98 1.14 -7.60
CA ARG A 305 -25.71 1.69 -6.45
C ARG A 305 -25.00 2.91 -5.87
N LEU A 306 -23.68 2.84 -5.72
CA LEU A 306 -22.87 3.97 -5.29
C LEU A 306 -22.97 5.15 -6.27
N ALA A 307 -22.82 4.90 -7.58
CA ALA A 307 -22.97 5.94 -8.60
C ALA A 307 -24.35 6.63 -8.53
N ARG A 308 -25.42 5.85 -8.29
CA ARG A 308 -26.78 6.40 -8.07
C ARG A 308 -26.86 7.30 -6.83
N LEU A 309 -26.14 6.98 -5.76
CA LEU A 309 -26.08 7.85 -4.57
C LEU A 309 -25.46 9.21 -4.90
N TYR A 310 -24.32 9.25 -5.59
CA TYR A 310 -23.73 10.51 -6.05
C TYR A 310 -24.70 11.31 -6.93
N ASP A 311 -25.39 10.63 -7.84
CA ASP A 311 -26.42 11.21 -8.71
C ASP A 311 -27.59 11.83 -7.93
N ASP A 312 -28.09 11.14 -6.90
CA ASP A 312 -29.18 11.61 -6.06
C ASP A 312 -28.75 12.82 -5.21
N LEU A 313 -27.52 12.82 -4.69
CA LEU A 313 -26.94 13.95 -3.96
C LEU A 313 -26.79 15.18 -4.86
N ASN A 314 -26.22 15.01 -6.06
CA ASN A 314 -26.04 16.09 -7.04
C ASN A 314 -27.37 16.68 -7.52
N LYS A 315 -28.43 15.86 -7.60
CA LYS A 315 -29.79 16.30 -8.00
C LYS A 315 -30.60 16.84 -6.82
N GLY A 316 -30.05 16.88 -5.61
CA GLY A 316 -30.74 17.31 -4.39
C GLY A 316 -31.90 16.38 -3.99
N LYS A 317 -31.95 15.15 -4.50
CA LYS A 317 -32.97 14.15 -4.14
C LYS A 317 -32.73 13.55 -2.75
N ARG A 318 -31.50 13.68 -2.25
CA ARG A 318 -31.09 13.23 -0.93
C ARG A 318 -30.30 14.32 -0.23
N GLU A 319 -30.57 14.49 1.07
CA GLU A 319 -29.80 15.37 1.94
C GLU A 319 -28.41 14.78 2.18
N PHE A 320 -27.36 15.58 1.96
CA PHE A 320 -25.99 15.16 2.23
C PHE A 320 -25.66 15.33 3.72
N THR A 321 -25.42 14.22 4.41
CA THR A 321 -25.19 14.19 5.86
C THR A 321 -23.78 13.70 6.20
N ARG A 322 -23.29 14.01 7.40
CA ARG A 322 -22.00 13.51 7.90
C ARG A 322 -21.93 11.99 7.88
N ASN A 323 -23.03 11.31 8.20
CA ASN A 323 -23.12 9.84 8.13
C ASN A 323 -22.89 9.30 6.71
N ILE A 324 -23.43 9.95 5.69
CA ILE A 324 -23.18 9.59 4.28
C ILE A 324 -21.72 9.87 3.93
N ALA A 325 -21.19 11.04 4.28
CA ALA A 325 -19.80 11.41 4.03
C ALA A 325 -18.80 10.44 4.66
N ARG A 326 -18.98 10.12 5.96
CA ARG A 326 -18.19 9.10 6.68
C ARG A 326 -18.27 7.76 5.98
N THR A 327 -19.46 7.33 5.57
CA THR A 327 -19.64 6.06 4.85
C THR A 327 -18.84 6.03 3.55
N LEU A 328 -18.86 7.11 2.76
CA LEU A 328 -18.07 7.22 1.53
C LEU A 328 -16.56 7.17 1.81
N VAL A 329 -16.08 7.91 2.82
CA VAL A 329 -14.65 7.91 3.19
C VAL A 329 -14.22 6.54 3.70
N MET A 330 -14.93 5.99 4.67
CA MET A 330 -14.58 4.72 5.31
C MET A 330 -14.62 3.55 4.32
N THR A 331 -15.62 3.48 3.45
CA THR A 331 -15.68 2.39 2.45
C THR A 331 -14.60 2.52 1.37
N TYR A 332 -14.21 3.75 1.01
CA TYR A 332 -13.10 4.01 0.09
C TYR A 332 -11.76 3.60 0.70
N GLU A 333 -11.50 4.04 1.93
CA GLU A 333 -10.30 3.70 2.68
C GLU A 333 -10.21 2.19 2.99
N HIS A 334 -11.34 1.54 3.29
CA HIS A 334 -11.42 0.09 3.46
C HIS A 334 -10.97 -0.68 2.20
N GLU A 335 -11.52 -0.34 1.04
CA GLU A 335 -11.10 -0.95 -0.23
C GLU A 335 -9.61 -0.67 -0.52
N GLY A 336 -9.11 0.53 -0.19
CA GLY A 336 -7.69 0.86 -0.25
C GLY A 336 -6.78 -0.03 0.63
N PHE A 337 -7.15 -0.25 1.91
CA PHE A 337 -6.42 -1.16 2.79
C PHE A 337 -6.42 -2.60 2.28
N HIS A 338 -7.50 -3.02 1.63
CA HIS A 338 -7.59 -4.36 1.05
C HIS A 338 -6.79 -4.52 -0.25
N VAL A 339 -6.62 -3.46 -1.05
CA VAL A 339 -5.62 -3.47 -2.15
C VAL A 339 -4.25 -3.79 -1.57
N GLU A 340 -3.85 -3.06 -0.53
CA GLU A 340 -2.57 -3.25 0.15
C GLU A 340 -2.42 -4.66 0.75
N THR A 341 -3.49 -5.15 1.39
CA THR A 341 -3.55 -6.50 1.98
C THR A 341 -3.38 -7.59 0.94
N LEU A 342 -4.11 -7.50 -0.16
CA LEU A 342 -4.05 -8.48 -1.21
C LEU A 342 -2.66 -8.48 -1.86
N LEU A 343 -2.04 -7.31 -2.06
CA LEU A 343 -0.70 -7.25 -2.63
C LEU A 343 0.37 -7.92 -1.76
N TYR A 344 0.34 -7.78 -0.42
CA TYR A 344 1.33 -8.50 0.41
C TYR A 344 1.07 -10.01 0.43
N MET A 345 -0.19 -10.45 0.25
CA MET A 345 -0.52 -11.86 0.05
C MET A 345 0.07 -12.36 -1.27
N LEU A 346 -0.12 -11.59 -2.35
CA LEU A 346 0.26 -12.00 -3.71
C LEU A 346 1.79 -12.07 -3.90
N ILE A 347 2.60 -11.23 -3.26
CA ILE A 347 4.07 -11.38 -3.36
C ILE A 347 4.60 -12.73 -2.85
N GLN A 348 3.85 -13.43 -1.99
CA GLN A 348 4.23 -14.76 -1.51
C GLN A 348 4.24 -15.79 -2.66
N ARG A 349 3.55 -15.49 -3.76
CA ARG A 349 3.43 -16.35 -4.95
C ARG A 349 3.93 -15.68 -6.23
N ALA A 350 4.59 -14.53 -6.14
CA ALA A 350 5.25 -13.92 -7.30
C ALA A 350 6.36 -14.84 -7.84
N GLY A 351 6.42 -15.01 -9.15
CA GLY A 351 7.32 -15.95 -9.83
C GLY A 351 6.84 -17.41 -9.86
N THR A 352 5.82 -17.78 -9.07
CA THR A 352 5.29 -19.16 -8.99
C THR A 352 3.77 -19.26 -9.16
N GLY A 353 3.08 -18.13 -9.34
CA GLY A 353 1.64 -18.08 -9.55
C GLY A 353 1.13 -16.67 -9.81
N THR A 354 1.41 -15.72 -8.93
CA THR A 354 1.00 -14.32 -9.12
C THR A 354 1.68 -13.74 -10.35
N LEU A 355 0.87 -13.13 -11.22
CA LEU A 355 1.36 -12.46 -12.42
C LEU A 355 1.83 -11.03 -12.06
N PRO A 356 2.90 -10.52 -12.69
CA PRO A 356 3.31 -9.14 -12.52
C PRO A 356 2.20 -8.17 -12.97
N PRO A 357 2.17 -6.94 -12.42
CA PRO A 357 1.15 -5.97 -12.78
C PRO A 357 1.21 -5.67 -14.30
N PRO A 358 0.15 -5.99 -15.05
CA PRO A 358 0.19 -5.86 -16.51
C PRO A 358 0.25 -4.40 -16.91
N GLY A 359 1.03 -4.12 -17.96
CA GLY A 359 1.14 -2.78 -18.51
C GLY A 359 1.95 -1.80 -17.66
N PHE A 360 2.81 -2.33 -16.80
CA PHE A 360 3.90 -1.62 -16.15
C PHE A 360 5.22 -2.21 -16.65
N THR A 361 6.20 -1.36 -16.92
CA THR A 361 7.55 -1.82 -17.24
C THR A 361 8.18 -2.51 -16.02
N ILE A 362 8.82 -3.65 -16.26
CA ILE A 362 9.66 -4.33 -15.26
C ILE A 362 10.87 -3.43 -14.98
N PRO A 363 11.16 -3.10 -13.71
CA PRO A 363 12.26 -2.22 -13.38
C PRO A 363 13.61 -2.75 -13.88
N PRO A 364 14.50 -1.90 -14.43
CA PRO A 364 15.84 -2.30 -14.85
C PRO A 364 16.74 -2.49 -13.62
N TRP A 365 16.57 -3.62 -12.94
CA TRP A 365 17.11 -3.89 -11.59
C TRP A 365 18.60 -3.61 -11.45
N SER A 366 19.42 -4.05 -12.40
CA SER A 366 20.87 -3.83 -12.37
C SER A 366 21.24 -2.34 -12.37
N LEU A 367 20.60 -1.54 -13.22
CA LEU A 367 20.86 -0.10 -13.30
C LEU A 367 20.34 0.64 -12.06
N LEU A 368 19.19 0.22 -11.54
CA LEU A 368 18.67 0.76 -10.27
C LEU A 368 19.61 0.43 -9.11
N ALA A 369 20.16 -0.79 -9.05
CA ALA A 369 21.14 -1.17 -8.04
C ALA A 369 22.40 -0.31 -8.14
N ASP A 370 22.90 -0.05 -9.34
CA ASP A 370 24.03 0.86 -9.56
C ASP A 370 23.73 2.26 -9.01
N GLN A 371 22.52 2.79 -9.23
CA GLN A 371 22.07 4.06 -8.66
C GLN A 371 21.98 4.05 -7.14
N PHE A 372 21.37 3.00 -6.58
CA PHE A 372 21.21 2.85 -5.14
C PHE A 372 22.56 2.78 -4.43
N ASN A 373 23.56 2.16 -5.05
CA ASN A 373 24.93 2.09 -4.54
C ASN A 373 25.67 3.45 -4.54
N GLN A 374 25.22 4.43 -5.32
CA GLN A 374 25.79 5.79 -5.32
C GLN A 374 25.11 6.72 -4.33
N VAL A 375 23.97 6.35 -3.74
CA VAL A 375 23.28 7.19 -2.76
C VAL A 375 24.18 7.36 -1.53
N PRO A 376 24.59 8.59 -1.18
CA PRO A 376 25.49 8.79 -0.06
C PRO A 376 24.82 8.37 1.27
N PRO A 377 25.61 7.88 2.24
CA PRO A 377 25.11 7.71 3.60
C PRO A 377 24.85 9.08 4.24
N PRO A 378 23.97 9.17 5.25
CA PRO A 378 23.81 10.36 6.07
C PRO A 378 25.14 10.79 6.72
N SER A 379 25.34 12.10 6.91
CA SER A 379 26.54 12.68 7.54
C SER A 379 26.72 12.25 9.01
N THR A 380 25.60 11.90 9.66
CA THR A 380 25.52 11.39 11.02
C THR A 380 24.67 10.12 11.04
N PRO A 381 24.90 9.18 11.96
CA PRO A 381 24.07 7.96 12.03
C PRO A 381 22.64 8.22 12.53
N TYR A 382 22.42 9.32 13.26
CA TYR A 382 21.15 9.60 13.93
C TYR A 382 20.75 11.08 13.83
N ALA A 383 19.45 11.33 13.77
CA ALA A 383 18.86 12.62 14.12
C ALA A 383 18.61 12.67 15.65
N THR A 384 18.83 13.83 16.27
CA THR A 384 18.39 14.09 17.65
C THR A 384 17.10 14.89 17.62
N LEU A 385 16.03 14.36 18.21
CA LEU A 385 14.72 15.01 18.27
C LEU A 385 14.27 15.16 19.72
N GLY A 386 13.29 16.04 19.92
CA GLY A 386 12.73 16.32 21.23
C GLY A 386 13.67 17.08 22.18
N PRO A 387 13.19 17.44 23.38
CA PRO A 387 11.81 17.26 23.84
C PRO A 387 10.83 18.13 23.04
N ALA A 388 9.62 17.64 22.80
CA ALA A 388 8.60 18.34 22.02
C ALA A 388 7.19 17.93 22.46
N ASP A 389 6.23 18.85 22.33
CA ASP A 389 4.81 18.55 22.48
C ASP A 389 4.16 18.40 21.10
N LEU A 390 3.29 17.41 20.96
CA LEU A 390 2.61 17.06 19.71
C LEU A 390 1.12 16.86 19.96
N VAL A 391 0.34 17.05 18.91
CA VAL A 391 -1.06 16.62 18.86
C VAL A 391 -1.18 15.42 17.93
N LEU A 392 -1.66 14.30 18.46
CA LEU A 392 -2.04 13.11 17.69
C LEU A 392 -3.55 13.11 17.46
N GLY A 393 -4.00 12.53 16.36
CA GLY A 393 -5.42 12.43 16.03
C GLY A 393 -6.06 13.73 15.52
N HIS A 394 -7.36 13.67 15.29
CA HIS A 394 -8.20 14.78 14.83
C HIS A 394 -9.60 14.74 15.47
N GLN A 395 -10.41 15.77 15.21
CA GLN A 395 -11.78 15.84 15.73
C GLN A 395 -12.78 15.27 14.72
N ASP A 396 -13.08 13.98 14.84
CA ASP A 396 -14.05 13.32 13.98
C ASP A 396 -14.81 12.17 14.67
N SER A 397 -15.44 12.47 15.80
CA SER A 397 -16.30 11.47 16.46
C SER A 397 -17.52 11.13 15.61
N GLU A 398 -17.77 9.84 15.36
CA GLU A 398 -19.02 9.38 14.72
C GLU A 398 -20.26 9.79 15.52
N GLY A 399 -20.12 10.02 16.83
CA GLY A 399 -21.20 10.52 17.68
C GLY A 399 -21.74 11.89 17.24
N ASP A 400 -20.95 12.68 16.51
CA ASP A 400 -21.31 14.00 15.99
C ASP A 400 -22.02 13.93 14.63
N ASP A 401 -22.11 12.75 14.02
CA ASP A 401 -22.81 12.57 12.74
C ASP A 401 -24.34 12.70 12.87
N ILE A 402 -24.84 12.76 14.11
CA ILE A 402 -26.23 12.99 14.48
C ILE A 402 -26.41 14.35 15.17
N GLY A 403 -27.65 14.86 15.23
CA GLY A 403 -27.96 16.09 15.95
C GLY A 403 -27.52 17.36 15.20
N GLU A 404 -26.96 18.33 15.91
CA GLU A 404 -26.67 19.68 15.40
C GLU A 404 -25.64 19.69 14.26
N LEU A 405 -24.65 18.78 14.33
CA LEU A 405 -23.58 18.70 13.34
C LEU A 405 -23.92 17.83 12.14
N LYS A 406 -25.07 17.13 12.13
CA LYS A 406 -25.48 16.19 11.06
C LYS A 406 -25.26 16.71 9.63
N LEU A 407 -25.47 18.01 9.39
CA LEU A 407 -25.35 18.65 8.08
C LEU A 407 -24.05 19.45 7.87
N ASN A 408 -23.19 19.50 8.89
CA ASN A 408 -21.88 20.13 8.80
C ASN A 408 -20.88 19.18 8.13
N VAL A 409 -21.00 19.07 6.80
CA VAL A 409 -20.26 18.10 5.98
C VAL A 409 -19.03 18.70 5.32
N GLN A 410 -19.10 19.97 4.92
CA GLN A 410 -18.04 20.65 4.18
C GLN A 410 -16.85 20.99 5.08
N ASP A 411 -15.66 21.04 4.49
CA ASP A 411 -14.40 21.39 5.18
C ASP A 411 -14.15 20.56 6.45
N HIS A 412 -14.55 19.28 6.41
CA HIS A 412 -14.44 18.35 7.51
C HIS A 412 -13.68 17.10 7.06
N GLU A 413 -12.61 16.76 7.79
CA GLU A 413 -11.83 15.54 7.56
C GLU A 413 -12.46 14.39 8.33
N TYR A 414 -12.84 13.32 7.62
CA TYR A 414 -13.36 12.10 8.23
C TYR A 414 -12.24 11.07 8.42
N GLY A 415 -12.27 10.30 9.50
CA GLY A 415 -11.29 9.26 9.78
C GLY A 415 -11.90 8.07 10.51
N TRP A 416 -11.04 7.13 10.88
CA TRP A 416 -11.41 5.98 11.69
C TRP A 416 -11.60 6.37 13.16
N ASP A 417 -12.37 5.58 13.90
CA ASP A 417 -12.67 5.85 15.31
C ASP A 417 -11.42 5.92 16.19
N ASN A 418 -10.40 5.11 15.90
CA ASN A 418 -9.12 5.10 16.62
C ASN A 418 -8.24 6.36 16.43
N GLU A 419 -8.63 7.26 15.52
CA GLU A 419 -7.93 8.51 15.23
C GLU A 419 -8.49 9.71 16.00
N SER A 420 -9.64 9.55 16.65
CA SER A 420 -10.39 10.61 17.34
C SER A 420 -10.62 10.27 18.81
N PRO A 421 -10.61 11.25 19.73
CA PRO A 421 -10.35 12.68 19.55
C PRO A 421 -8.83 13.00 19.48
N PRO A 422 -8.44 14.26 19.18
CA PRO A 422 -7.06 14.66 19.24
C PRO A 422 -6.56 14.67 20.67
N ARG A 423 -5.31 14.27 20.86
CA ARG A 423 -4.66 14.13 22.16
C ARG A 423 -3.29 14.80 22.17
N SER A 424 -3.04 15.59 23.20
CA SER A 424 -1.73 16.24 23.42
C SER A 424 -0.79 15.24 24.10
N VAL A 425 0.41 15.08 23.55
CA VAL A 425 1.43 14.17 24.06
C VAL A 425 2.78 14.89 24.12
N SER A 426 3.55 14.61 25.16
CA SER A 426 4.93 15.10 25.29
C SER A 426 5.90 13.99 24.94
N VAL A 427 6.91 14.32 24.13
CA VAL A 427 7.99 13.44 23.71
C VAL A 427 9.27 13.92 24.37
N GLY A 428 10.02 13.01 24.99
CA GLY A 428 11.35 13.29 25.55
C GLY A 428 12.40 13.52 24.45
N ALA A 429 13.62 13.87 24.84
CA ALA A 429 14.74 13.88 23.90
C ALA A 429 15.14 12.43 23.58
N PHE A 430 15.38 12.13 22.30
CA PHE A 430 15.87 10.83 21.85
C PHE A 430 16.69 10.96 20.57
N ARG A 431 17.40 9.90 20.20
CA ARG A 431 18.06 9.76 18.91
C ARG A 431 17.33 8.74 18.05
N ALA A 432 17.15 9.05 16.76
CA ALA A 432 16.56 8.13 15.79
C ALA A 432 17.52 7.88 14.64
N GLU A 433 17.67 6.63 14.21
CA GLU A 433 18.33 6.32 12.94
C GLU A 433 17.58 6.98 11.79
N TRP A 434 18.35 7.56 10.86
CA TRP A 434 17.79 8.29 9.73
C TRP A 434 16.91 7.43 8.83
N ARG A 435 17.26 6.15 8.67
CA ARG A 435 16.63 5.23 7.72
C ARG A 435 16.08 4.01 8.45
N PRO A 436 14.97 3.41 7.97
CA PRO A 436 14.54 2.09 8.44
C PRO A 436 15.63 1.04 8.18
N VAL A 437 15.55 -0.07 8.92
CA VAL A 437 16.48 -1.19 8.79
C VAL A 437 16.44 -1.74 7.36
N SER A 438 17.60 -1.80 6.71
CA SER A 438 17.71 -2.32 5.34
C SER A 438 17.81 -3.84 5.30
N ASN A 439 17.53 -4.45 4.15
CA ASN A 439 17.71 -5.89 3.94
C ASN A 439 19.15 -6.33 4.21
N GLY A 440 20.14 -5.58 3.73
CA GLY A 440 21.56 -5.90 3.91
C GLY A 440 21.99 -5.86 5.37
N GLU A 441 21.55 -4.85 6.13
CA GLU A 441 21.82 -4.79 7.57
C GLU A 441 21.16 -5.94 8.33
N PHE A 442 19.91 -6.27 7.98
CA PHE A 442 19.18 -7.37 8.62
C PHE A 442 19.75 -8.73 8.24
N GLU A 443 20.27 -8.91 7.03
CA GLU A 443 20.93 -10.15 6.59
C GLU A 443 22.14 -10.47 7.45
N VAL A 444 22.99 -9.46 7.72
CA VAL A 444 24.15 -9.60 8.61
C VAL A 444 23.69 -10.07 9.99
N PHE A 445 22.71 -9.37 10.58
CA PHE A 445 22.14 -9.73 11.88
C PHE A 445 21.56 -11.16 11.89
N TRP A 446 20.79 -11.53 10.88
CA TRP A 446 20.16 -12.84 10.77
C TRP A 446 21.19 -13.97 10.64
N ARG A 447 22.23 -13.77 9.82
CA ARG A 447 23.31 -14.77 9.63
C ARG A 447 24.17 -14.94 10.88
N GLU A 448 24.50 -13.86 11.58
CA GLU A 448 25.29 -13.91 12.82
C GLU A 448 24.47 -14.47 13.99
N GLY A 449 23.16 -14.19 13.99
CA GLY A 449 22.23 -14.57 15.03
C GLY A 449 21.66 -15.99 14.93
N LYS A 450 22.08 -16.83 13.96
CA LYS A 450 21.51 -18.15 13.59
C LYS A 450 20.50 -18.72 14.60
N GLY A 451 19.22 -18.69 14.23
CA GLY A 451 18.11 -19.25 15.04
C GLY A 451 17.52 -18.31 16.07
N LYS A 452 18.01 -17.07 16.22
CA LYS A 452 17.40 -16.04 17.08
C LYS A 452 16.06 -15.53 16.55
N VAL A 453 15.94 -15.38 15.23
CA VAL A 453 14.73 -14.94 14.53
C VAL A 453 14.55 -15.78 13.25
N PRO A 454 13.31 -15.99 12.78
CA PRO A 454 13.06 -16.65 11.49
C PRO A 454 13.62 -15.82 10.32
N MET A 455 13.77 -16.46 9.15
CA MET A 455 13.99 -15.72 7.91
C MET A 455 12.74 -14.88 7.59
N PRO A 456 12.88 -13.59 7.24
CA PRO A 456 11.76 -12.73 6.85
C PRO A 456 10.90 -13.39 5.76
N LYS A 457 9.56 -13.28 5.88
CA LYS A 457 8.64 -13.82 4.86
C LYS A 457 8.67 -13.03 3.55
N SER A 458 9.24 -11.83 3.57
CA SER A 458 9.55 -11.04 2.37
C SER A 458 10.75 -11.58 1.60
N TRP A 459 11.52 -12.52 2.15
CA TRP A 459 12.64 -13.16 1.47
C TRP A 459 12.27 -14.51 0.87
N ALA A 460 13.10 -14.97 -0.06
CA ALA A 460 13.11 -16.31 -0.59
C ALA A 460 14.56 -16.79 -0.67
N GLU A 461 14.76 -18.11 -0.57
CA GLU A 461 16.05 -18.74 -0.82
C GLU A 461 15.87 -19.75 -1.95
N GLU A 462 16.60 -19.53 -3.05
CA GLU A 462 16.62 -20.41 -4.21
C GLU A 462 18.08 -20.68 -4.58
N ASP A 463 18.44 -21.95 -4.76
CA ASP A 463 19.81 -22.39 -5.05
C ASP A 463 20.88 -21.82 -4.09
N GLY A 464 20.51 -21.63 -2.81
CA GLY A 464 21.39 -21.08 -1.77
C GLY A 464 21.64 -19.57 -1.88
N GLN A 465 20.91 -18.86 -2.73
CA GLN A 465 20.95 -17.41 -2.87
C GLN A 465 19.73 -16.78 -2.21
N LEU A 466 19.97 -15.79 -1.34
CA LEU A 466 18.89 -14.98 -0.77
C LEU A 466 18.39 -13.98 -1.81
N GLN A 467 17.08 -13.87 -1.86
CA GLN A 467 16.36 -12.96 -2.74
C GLN A 467 15.24 -12.29 -1.94
N VAL A 468 14.83 -11.10 -2.38
CA VAL A 468 13.71 -10.34 -1.83
C VAL A 468 12.54 -10.43 -2.79
N ARG A 469 11.36 -10.79 -2.28
CA ARG A 469 10.14 -10.94 -3.06
C ARG A 469 9.65 -9.57 -3.52
N THR A 470 9.31 -9.47 -4.81
CA THR A 470 8.61 -8.31 -5.38
C THR A 470 7.43 -8.78 -6.21
N LEU A 471 6.54 -7.87 -6.62
CA LEU A 471 5.44 -8.19 -7.55
C LEU A 471 5.95 -8.57 -8.96
N TYR A 472 7.23 -8.34 -9.26
CA TYR A 472 7.88 -8.75 -10.51
C TYR A 472 8.65 -10.09 -10.36
N GLY A 473 8.51 -10.76 -9.22
CA GLY A 473 9.26 -11.96 -8.86
C GLY A 473 10.39 -11.68 -7.85
N PRO A 474 11.08 -12.72 -7.38
CA PRO A 474 12.23 -12.59 -6.49
C PRO A 474 13.38 -11.80 -7.14
N VAL A 475 13.98 -10.89 -6.39
CA VAL A 475 15.13 -10.06 -6.80
C VAL A 475 16.34 -10.40 -5.93
N PRO A 476 17.53 -10.65 -6.50
CA PRO A 476 18.74 -10.94 -5.74
C PRO A 476 19.06 -9.93 -4.63
N MET A 477 19.56 -10.43 -3.49
CA MET A 477 19.85 -9.59 -2.32
C MET A 477 20.85 -8.45 -2.61
N ASN A 478 21.83 -8.65 -3.49
CA ASN A 478 22.79 -7.60 -3.87
C ASN A 478 22.13 -6.38 -4.57
N ILE A 479 20.96 -6.58 -5.19
CA ILE A 479 20.13 -5.51 -5.78
C ILE A 479 19.24 -4.88 -4.70
N ALA A 480 18.65 -5.72 -3.85
CA ALA A 480 17.64 -5.32 -2.86
C ALA A 480 18.20 -4.88 -1.48
N GLN A 481 19.53 -4.96 -1.28
CA GLN A 481 20.18 -4.78 0.03
C GLN A 481 19.86 -3.44 0.69
N HIS A 482 19.67 -2.38 -0.10
CA HIS A 482 19.40 -1.02 0.42
C HIS A 482 17.92 -0.75 0.67
N TRP A 483 17.03 -1.65 0.27
CA TRP A 483 15.60 -1.51 0.53
C TRP A 483 15.29 -1.81 2.00
N PRO A 484 14.26 -1.18 2.59
CA PRO A 484 13.80 -1.56 3.92
C PRO A 484 13.43 -3.05 3.99
N VAL A 485 13.88 -3.73 5.05
CA VAL A 485 13.44 -5.11 5.31
C VAL A 485 11.99 -5.12 5.79
N LEU A 486 11.20 -6.05 5.29
CA LEU A 486 9.81 -6.24 5.72
C LEU A 486 9.73 -7.50 6.59
N THR A 487 9.40 -7.33 7.87
CA THR A 487 9.26 -8.45 8.83
C THR A 487 8.46 -8.03 10.06
N SER A 488 8.26 -8.96 10.99
CA SER A 488 7.47 -8.75 12.21
C SER A 488 8.09 -7.70 13.16
N TYR A 489 7.28 -7.15 14.07
CA TYR A 489 7.75 -6.28 15.14
C TYR A 489 8.77 -7.00 16.02
N ASP A 490 8.54 -8.28 16.35
CA ASP A 490 9.42 -9.05 17.22
C ASP A 490 10.84 -9.20 16.65
N ASP A 491 10.94 -9.48 15.35
CA ASP A 491 12.21 -9.62 14.65
C ASP A 491 13.00 -8.31 14.63
N LEU A 492 12.31 -7.20 14.36
CA LEU A 492 12.89 -5.86 14.34
C LEU A 492 13.22 -5.34 15.74
N LEU A 493 12.47 -5.74 16.76
CA LEU A 493 12.79 -5.47 18.15
C LEU A 493 14.04 -6.24 18.58
N ALA A 494 14.20 -7.50 18.17
CA ALA A 494 15.41 -8.27 18.42
C ALA A 494 16.64 -7.63 17.73
N TYR A 495 16.48 -7.16 16.49
CA TYR A 495 17.50 -6.38 15.78
C TYR A 495 17.85 -5.09 16.54
N ALA A 496 16.85 -4.28 16.91
CA ALA A 496 17.05 -3.02 17.63
C ALA A 496 17.79 -3.22 18.96
N ARG A 497 17.42 -4.24 19.73
CA ARG A 497 18.10 -4.61 20.98
C ARG A 497 19.55 -5.03 20.77
N SER A 498 19.86 -5.70 19.65
CA SER A 498 21.23 -6.08 19.33
C SER A 498 22.14 -4.87 19.07
N LYS A 499 21.56 -3.73 18.64
CA LYS A 499 22.25 -2.44 18.51
C LYS A 499 22.24 -1.61 19.80
N GLY A 500 21.65 -2.12 20.89
CA GLY A 500 21.46 -1.37 22.13
C GLY A 500 20.37 -0.29 22.05
N GLY A 501 19.49 -0.36 21.05
CA GLY A 501 18.36 0.54 20.88
C GLY A 501 17.01 -0.15 21.13
N ARG A 502 15.94 0.53 20.72
CA ARG A 502 14.55 0.06 20.78
C ARG A 502 13.78 0.53 19.54
N LEU A 503 12.53 0.08 19.41
CA LEU A 503 11.61 0.64 18.44
C LEU A 503 10.95 1.92 19.01
N PRO A 504 10.63 2.92 18.17
CA PRO A 504 10.04 4.19 18.62
C PRO A 504 8.65 3.99 19.21
N THR A 505 8.20 4.90 20.07
CA THR A 505 6.77 5.02 20.40
C THR A 505 6.02 5.73 19.26
N GLU A 506 4.69 5.61 19.20
CA GLU A 506 3.84 6.33 18.24
C GLU A 506 4.13 7.85 18.21
N PRO A 507 4.19 8.57 19.36
CA PRO A 507 4.60 9.97 19.39
C PRO A 507 6.01 10.25 18.84
N GLU A 508 7.00 9.41 19.15
CA GLU A 508 8.38 9.60 18.69
C GLU A 508 8.50 9.44 17.18
N LEU A 509 7.87 8.41 16.61
CA LEU A 509 7.86 8.20 15.17
C LEU A 509 7.08 9.30 14.44
N ARG A 510 5.96 9.76 15.02
CA ARG A 510 5.21 10.90 14.48
C ARG A 510 6.05 12.18 14.48
N LEU A 511 6.84 12.44 15.54
CA LEU A 511 7.77 13.57 15.57
C LEU A 511 8.79 13.49 14.43
N PHE A 512 9.36 12.30 14.21
CA PHE A 512 10.31 12.08 13.14
C PHE A 512 9.69 12.38 11.77
N PHE A 513 8.50 11.83 11.49
CA PHE A 513 7.82 12.07 10.23
C PHE A 513 7.37 13.52 10.05
N ASP A 514 6.87 14.19 11.10
CA ASP A 514 6.51 15.62 11.04
C ASP A 514 7.72 16.51 10.72
N THR A 515 8.94 16.06 11.07
CA THR A 515 10.17 16.82 10.87
C THR A 515 10.83 16.52 9.52
N TYR A 516 10.90 15.24 9.14
CA TYR A 516 11.79 14.77 8.08
C TYR A 516 11.11 14.05 6.91
N ASP A 517 9.86 13.59 7.05
CA ASP A 517 9.20 12.93 5.92
C ASP A 517 8.84 13.95 4.83
N VAL A 518 9.05 13.55 3.58
CA VAL A 518 8.76 14.41 2.42
C VAL A 518 7.32 14.28 1.91
N GLY A 519 6.59 13.25 2.35
CA GLY A 519 5.25 12.95 1.86
C GLY A 519 5.21 12.60 0.36
N PHE A 520 4.02 12.24 -0.12
CA PHE A 520 3.83 11.86 -1.52
C PHE A 520 4.18 13.02 -2.48
N GLU A 521 3.73 14.23 -2.17
CA GLU A 521 4.05 15.45 -2.92
C GLU A 521 5.55 15.72 -3.01
N GLY A 522 6.31 15.46 -1.93
CA GLY A 522 7.74 15.76 -1.86
C GLY A 522 8.66 14.65 -2.37
N GLY A 523 8.13 13.54 -2.88
CA GLY A 523 8.99 12.49 -3.46
C GLY A 523 8.73 11.08 -2.95
N ALA A 524 8.01 10.90 -1.85
CA ALA A 524 7.94 9.61 -1.17
C ALA A 524 7.36 8.50 -2.04
N ASN A 525 7.86 7.28 -1.83
CA ASN A 525 7.38 6.08 -2.51
C ASN A 525 6.04 5.62 -1.94
N VAL A 526 4.97 6.30 -2.32
CA VAL A 526 3.57 6.07 -1.88
C VAL A 526 2.66 6.14 -3.12
N GLY A 527 1.43 5.62 -3.04
CA GLY A 527 0.45 5.77 -4.11
C GLY A 527 0.82 5.05 -5.40
N PHE A 528 1.53 3.92 -5.30
CA PHE A 528 2.00 3.13 -6.43
C PHE A 528 3.00 3.86 -7.32
N ARG A 529 3.70 4.87 -6.78
CA ARG A 529 4.78 5.57 -7.49
C ARG A 529 5.80 4.60 -8.04
N HIS A 530 6.26 3.67 -7.20
CA HIS A 530 6.93 2.47 -7.64
C HIS A 530 6.12 1.25 -7.17
N TRP A 531 6.17 0.17 -7.94
CA TRP A 531 5.53 -1.09 -7.60
C TRP A 531 6.48 -2.05 -6.87
N HIS A 532 7.49 -1.47 -6.23
CA HIS A 532 8.52 -2.14 -5.46
C HIS A 532 9.11 -1.18 -4.42
N PRO A 533 9.76 -1.71 -3.36
CA PRO A 533 10.53 -0.88 -2.43
C PRO A 533 11.66 -0.12 -3.14
N VAL A 534 12.04 1.02 -2.57
CA VAL A 534 13.24 1.78 -2.95
C VAL A 534 14.05 2.09 -1.69
N PRO A 535 15.35 2.42 -1.79
CA PRO A 535 16.12 2.83 -0.62
C PRO A 535 15.52 4.05 0.06
N ALA A 536 15.60 4.08 1.39
CA ALA A 536 15.26 5.29 2.16
C ALA A 536 16.30 6.39 1.92
N THR A 537 15.85 7.64 1.81
CA THR A 537 16.69 8.80 1.44
C THR A 537 16.86 9.83 2.54
N ALA A 538 16.19 9.67 3.69
CA ALA A 538 16.34 10.58 4.82
C ALA A 538 17.79 10.65 5.36
N GLY A 539 18.15 11.81 5.91
CA GLY A 539 19.43 12.09 6.55
C GLY A 539 20.50 12.79 5.69
N LEU A 540 20.17 13.19 4.46
CA LEU A 540 21.11 13.93 3.62
C LEU A 540 21.12 15.44 3.96
N ASP A 541 22.31 16.00 4.17
CA ASP A 541 22.50 17.41 4.53
C ASP A 541 21.90 18.36 3.48
N ILE A 542 22.02 18.00 2.20
CA ILE A 542 21.50 18.80 1.07
C ILE A 542 19.98 18.98 1.14
N ASN A 543 19.28 18.05 1.78
CA ASN A 543 17.83 18.08 1.99
C ASN A 543 17.46 18.43 3.43
N GLN A 544 18.41 18.95 4.22
CA GLN A 544 18.22 19.25 5.65
C GLN A 544 17.71 18.03 6.45
N GLY A 545 18.17 16.83 6.06
CA GLY A 545 17.76 15.56 6.65
C GLY A 545 16.43 15.00 6.12
N LYS A 546 15.65 15.77 5.35
CA LYS A 546 14.37 15.28 4.80
C LYS A 546 14.57 14.20 3.76
N GLY A 547 13.68 13.20 3.74
CA GLY A 547 13.66 12.17 2.72
C GLY A 547 12.57 11.13 2.94
N SER A 548 12.44 10.21 1.98
CA SER A 548 11.50 9.10 2.05
C SER A 548 12.04 7.97 2.93
N ASN A 549 11.13 7.20 3.55
CA ASN A 549 11.47 5.96 4.25
C ASN A 549 11.58 4.72 3.34
N GLY A 550 11.46 4.88 2.02
CA GLY A 550 11.55 3.78 1.05
C GLY A 550 10.20 3.16 0.66
N GLY A 551 9.10 3.64 1.24
CA GLY A 551 7.74 3.21 0.92
C GLY A 551 7.30 2.03 1.77
N VAL A 552 7.39 2.18 3.09
CA VAL A 552 6.96 1.19 4.09
C VAL A 552 6.20 1.85 5.23
N TRP A 553 5.30 1.10 5.86
CA TRP A 553 4.88 1.42 7.22
C TRP A 553 6.03 1.16 8.19
N GLU A 554 6.01 1.82 9.35
CA GLU A 554 7.02 1.61 10.38
C GLU A 554 6.39 1.23 11.71
N TRP A 555 6.89 0.12 12.28
CA TRP A 555 6.49 -0.37 13.59
C TRP A 555 6.79 0.62 14.70
N THR A 556 5.85 0.75 15.63
CA THR A 556 6.05 1.42 16.92
C THR A 556 5.95 0.39 18.05
N SER A 557 6.48 0.74 19.21
CA SER A 557 6.32 0.01 20.48
C SER A 557 5.01 0.34 21.20
N THR A 558 4.14 1.15 20.57
CA THR A 558 2.85 1.53 21.14
C THR A 558 1.81 0.47 20.79
N VAL A 559 1.33 -0.21 21.83
CA VAL A 559 0.21 -1.16 21.72
C VAL A 559 -1.01 -0.43 21.17
N PHE A 560 -1.70 -1.04 20.22
CA PHE A 560 -2.97 -0.55 19.71
C PHE A 560 -4.06 -0.80 20.75
N ASP A 561 -4.48 0.27 21.41
CA ASP A 561 -5.47 0.23 22.50
C ASP A 561 -6.31 1.52 22.48
N ASN A 562 -7.33 1.52 23.32
CA ASN A 562 -8.20 2.66 23.60
C ASN A 562 -7.40 3.86 24.15
N HIS A 563 -7.95 5.06 23.97
CA HIS A 563 -7.42 6.27 24.58
C HIS A 563 -8.54 7.17 25.10
N GLU A 564 -8.17 8.17 25.92
CA GLU A 564 -9.14 9.08 26.53
C GLU A 564 -10.02 9.74 25.45
N GLY A 565 -11.33 9.70 25.69
CA GLY A 565 -12.34 10.32 24.84
C GLY A 565 -12.70 9.57 23.55
N LEU A 566 -12.02 8.47 23.21
CA LEU A 566 -12.36 7.67 22.02
C LEU A 566 -13.81 7.17 22.10
N VAL A 567 -14.53 7.32 20.99
CA VAL A 567 -15.89 6.81 20.82
C VAL A 567 -15.89 5.75 19.73
N PRO A 568 -16.09 4.46 20.05
CA PRO A 568 -16.09 3.40 19.05
C PRO A 568 -17.15 3.60 17.96
N THR A 569 -16.82 3.21 16.73
CA THR A 569 -17.78 3.26 15.61
C THR A 569 -19.01 2.37 15.87
N LYS A 570 -20.20 2.89 15.55
CA LYS A 570 -21.45 2.12 15.50
C LYS A 570 -21.81 1.70 14.08
N LEU A 571 -21.28 2.40 13.07
CA LEU A 571 -21.42 2.01 11.66
C LEU A 571 -20.70 0.69 11.37
N PHE A 572 -19.43 0.55 11.79
CA PHE A 572 -18.62 -0.65 11.60
C PHE A 572 -18.11 -1.21 12.94
N THR A 573 -19.05 -1.67 13.76
CA THR A 573 -18.74 -2.24 15.08
C THR A 573 -17.65 -3.31 15.00
N GLY A 574 -16.65 -3.19 15.89
CA GLY A 574 -15.52 -4.10 15.98
C GLY A 574 -14.31 -3.71 15.13
N TYR A 575 -14.38 -2.63 14.34
CA TYR A 575 -13.23 -2.19 13.51
C TYR A 575 -11.96 -1.95 14.32
N SER A 576 -12.04 -1.20 15.43
CA SER A 576 -10.88 -0.96 16.31
C SER A 576 -10.97 -1.76 17.60
N THR A 577 -12.15 -1.81 18.22
CA THR A 577 -12.31 -2.35 19.59
C THR A 577 -11.98 -3.83 19.71
N ASP A 578 -12.12 -4.61 18.64
CA ASP A 578 -11.81 -6.05 18.69
C ASP A 578 -10.30 -6.28 18.79
N PHE A 579 -9.49 -5.29 18.41
CA PHE A 579 -8.02 -5.37 18.40
C PHE A 579 -7.38 -4.64 19.60
N PHE A 580 -8.18 -4.17 20.57
CA PHE A 580 -7.70 -3.70 21.87
C PHE A 580 -7.40 -4.90 22.78
N ASP A 581 -6.55 -5.80 22.27
CA ASP A 581 -6.32 -7.15 22.77
C ASP A 581 -4.89 -7.36 23.30
N THR A 582 -4.09 -6.29 23.33
CA THR A 582 -2.67 -6.25 23.70
C THR A 582 -1.71 -6.99 22.76
N LYS A 583 -2.19 -7.54 21.64
CA LYS A 583 -1.39 -8.25 20.62
C LYS A 583 -0.99 -7.34 19.47
N HIS A 584 -1.74 -6.27 19.25
CA HIS A 584 -1.53 -5.36 18.13
C HIS A 584 -0.61 -4.20 18.49
N GLN A 585 0.28 -3.84 17.57
CA GLN A 585 1.11 -2.65 17.65
C GLN A 585 0.67 -1.64 16.59
N VAL A 586 0.76 -0.35 16.93
CA VAL A 586 0.53 0.74 15.98
C VAL A 586 1.69 0.78 14.98
N VAL A 587 1.34 0.94 13.70
CA VAL A 587 2.29 1.25 12.63
C VAL A 587 1.89 2.58 11.98
N LEU A 588 2.88 3.42 11.68
CA LEU A 588 2.67 4.75 11.08
C LEU A 588 3.38 4.87 9.73
N GLY A 589 2.95 5.85 8.94
CA GLY A 589 3.53 6.16 7.63
C GLY A 589 2.59 5.72 6.50
N ALA A 590 3.17 5.17 5.44
CA ALA A 590 2.46 4.60 4.31
C ALA A 590 3.45 3.75 3.51
N SER A 591 2.98 2.64 2.92
CA SER A 591 3.79 1.86 2.00
C SER A 591 3.67 2.38 0.56
N TYR A 592 4.51 1.85 -0.33
CA TYR A 592 4.38 2.10 -1.77
C TYR A 592 3.04 1.60 -2.34
N ALA A 593 2.37 0.69 -1.63
CA ALA A 593 1.06 0.13 -1.99
C ALA A 593 -0.12 0.85 -1.30
N THR A 594 0.13 1.86 -0.48
CA THR A 594 -0.92 2.64 0.19
C THR A 594 -1.43 3.75 -0.74
N ILE A 595 -2.75 3.83 -0.94
CA ILE A 595 -3.37 4.91 -1.73
C ILE A 595 -3.18 6.28 -1.06
N PRO A 596 -3.10 7.41 -1.80
CA PRO A 596 -2.75 8.69 -1.20
C PRO A 596 -3.67 9.15 -0.06
N ARG A 597 -4.99 8.91 -0.12
CA ARG A 597 -5.93 9.30 0.96
C ARG A 597 -5.63 8.63 2.31
N LEU A 598 -5.04 7.43 2.28
CA LEU A 598 -4.62 6.69 3.47
C LEU A 598 -3.25 7.12 4.01
N ALA A 599 -2.46 7.87 3.24
CA ALA A 599 -1.15 8.38 3.68
C ALA A 599 -1.26 9.66 4.53
N ARG A 600 -2.41 9.83 5.19
CA ARG A 600 -2.76 11.00 5.99
C ARG A 600 -2.14 10.90 7.38
N ARG A 601 -1.82 12.07 7.96
CA ARG A 601 -1.07 12.19 9.22
C ARG A 601 -1.67 11.42 10.41
N THR A 602 -3.00 11.35 10.50
CA THR A 602 -3.69 10.79 11.68
C THR A 602 -3.99 9.29 11.56
N VAL A 603 -3.82 8.68 10.39
CA VAL A 603 -4.10 7.25 10.17
C VAL A 603 -3.24 6.41 11.12
N ARG A 604 -3.89 5.54 11.88
CA ARG A 604 -3.24 4.54 12.74
C ARG A 604 -3.55 3.17 12.18
N ASN A 605 -2.60 2.59 11.45
CA ASN A 605 -2.68 1.21 11.03
C ASN A 605 -2.13 0.31 12.16
N PHE A 606 -2.48 -0.97 12.16
CA PHE A 606 -2.13 -1.88 13.24
C PHE A 606 -2.07 -3.33 12.76
N TYR A 607 -1.16 -4.10 13.37
CA TYR A 607 -0.98 -5.52 13.08
C TYR A 607 -0.51 -6.24 14.36
N GLN A 608 -0.79 -7.54 14.46
CA GLN A 608 -0.22 -8.37 15.53
C GLN A 608 1.31 -8.30 15.49
N HIS A 609 1.96 -8.17 16.65
CA HIS A 609 3.41 -7.93 16.75
C HIS A 609 4.26 -9.02 16.05
N ASN A 610 3.80 -10.25 16.02
CA ASN A 610 4.47 -11.38 15.38
C ASN A 610 4.01 -11.64 13.94
N TYR A 611 3.14 -10.81 13.35
CA TYR A 611 2.67 -10.97 11.97
C TYR A 611 3.74 -10.47 10.96
N PRO A 612 4.35 -11.35 10.13
CA PRO A 612 5.58 -11.04 9.39
C PRO A 612 5.37 -10.61 7.93
N TYR A 613 4.13 -10.56 7.46
CA TYR A 613 3.79 -10.35 6.05
C TYR A 613 3.52 -8.92 5.58
N PRO A 614 3.08 -7.95 6.40
CA PRO A 614 2.63 -6.67 5.90
C PRO A 614 3.82 -5.82 5.42
N TRP A 615 3.54 -4.70 4.75
CA TRP A 615 4.55 -3.77 4.22
C TRP A 615 5.20 -2.91 5.31
N VAL A 616 5.64 -3.54 6.41
CA VAL A 616 6.08 -2.87 7.62
C VAL A 616 7.55 -3.18 7.89
N SER A 617 8.33 -2.12 8.09
CA SER A 617 9.71 -2.14 8.57
C SER A 617 9.79 -1.40 9.91
N ALA A 618 10.98 -1.02 10.36
CA ALA A 618 11.13 -0.12 11.50
C ALA A 618 12.47 0.63 11.44
N ARG A 619 12.55 1.73 12.18
CA ARG A 619 13.82 2.39 12.52
C ARG A 619 14.17 2.16 13.98
N VAL A 620 15.47 2.21 14.29
CA VAL A 620 15.96 2.08 15.67
C VAL A 620 16.07 3.45 16.31
N VAL A 621 15.63 3.56 17.56
CA VAL A 621 15.81 4.75 18.40
C VAL A 621 16.56 4.44 19.69
N TYR A 622 17.11 5.48 20.30
CA TYR A 622 17.93 5.42 21.50
C TYR A 622 17.54 6.54 22.46
N ASP A 623 17.42 6.20 23.74
CA ASP A 623 17.20 7.18 24.80
C ASP A 623 18.42 8.12 24.95
N LEU A 624 18.18 9.33 25.48
CA LEU A 624 19.19 10.36 25.76
C LEU A 624 19.34 10.69 27.25
#